data_AF-A0A5J5GIB6-F1
#
_entry.id   AF-A0A5J5GIB6-F1
#
_cell.length_a   1.000
_cell.length_b   1.000
_cell.length_c   1.000
_cell.angle_alpha   90.00
_cell.angle_beta   90.00
_cell.angle_gamma   90.00
#
_symmetry.space_group_name_H-M   'P 1'
#
loop_
_entity.id
_entity.type
_entity.pdbx_description
1 polymer ?
#
loop_
_entity_poly.entity_id
_entity_poly.type
_entity_poly.pdbx_seq_one_letter_code
_entity_poly.pdbx_strand_id
1 'polypeptide(L)'
;MDLPPLRILIAEPTRVVAMDLRDEIMEHCPTADIVLVHDTHARLPEGGADLVIWGLGRATEELRDLFDAARARAMRTVYLILDGRRSDEDLPVGVWKMHSPFDASDVIDHVDACLSSERAERPARI
;
A
#
# COMPACT_ATOMS: atom_id res chain seq x y z
N MET A 1 -9.44 -21.11 12.29
CA MET A 1 -8.14 -20.48 12.61
C MET A 1 -8.32 -19.01 12.37
N ASP A 2 -8.19 -18.17 13.39
CA ASP A 2 -8.27 -16.72 13.22
C ASP A 2 -6.96 -16.25 12.58
N LEU A 3 -7.04 -15.73 11.36
CA LEU A 3 -5.88 -15.10 10.71
C LEU A 3 -5.61 -13.77 11.42
N PRO A 4 -4.33 -13.34 11.54
CA PRO A 4 -4.02 -12.04 12.14
C PRO A 4 -4.71 -10.88 11.38
N PRO A 5 -4.78 -9.66 11.92
CA PRO A 5 -5.16 -8.44 11.18
C PRO A 5 -4.38 -8.26 9.88
N LEU A 6 -5.04 -7.88 8.77
CA LEU A 6 -4.37 -7.54 7.51
C LEU A 6 -3.52 -6.27 7.72
N ARG A 7 -2.21 -6.33 7.49
CA ARG A 7 -1.31 -5.20 7.74
C ARG A 7 -1.19 -4.34 6.50
N ILE A 8 -1.57 -3.07 6.57
CA ILE A 8 -1.59 -2.17 5.42
C ILE A 8 -0.76 -0.93 5.72
N LEU A 9 0.06 -0.54 4.75
CA LEU A 9 0.78 0.74 4.77
C LEU A 9 0.23 1.64 3.68
N ILE A 10 -0.24 2.83 4.06
CA ILE A 10 -0.66 3.88 3.12
C ILE A 10 0.38 5.00 3.22
N ALA A 11 1.21 5.13 2.18
CA ALA A 11 2.23 6.15 2.05
C ALA A 11 1.74 7.24 1.09
N GLU A 12 0.97 8.20 1.59
CA GLU A 12 0.30 9.25 0.79
C GLU A 12 0.45 10.62 1.49
N PRO A 13 1.07 11.62 0.81
CA PRO A 13 1.31 12.93 1.41
C PRO A 13 0.03 13.77 1.54
N THR A 14 -0.98 13.52 0.70
CA THR A 14 -2.25 14.22 0.73
C THR A 14 -3.17 13.60 1.77
N ARG A 15 -3.27 14.24 2.94
CA ARG A 15 -4.03 13.71 4.09
C ARG A 15 -5.46 13.26 3.74
N VAL A 16 -6.18 14.02 2.91
CA VAL A 16 -7.55 13.66 2.50
C VAL A 16 -7.56 12.34 1.74
N VAL A 17 -6.71 12.19 0.72
CA VAL A 17 -6.57 10.95 -0.06
C VAL A 17 -6.20 9.76 0.85
N ALA A 18 -5.27 9.96 1.79
CA ALA A 18 -4.86 8.93 2.73
C ALA A 18 -6.02 8.49 3.66
N MET A 19 -6.85 9.44 4.09
CA MET A 19 -8.02 9.17 4.93
C MET A 19 -9.12 8.47 4.14
N ASP A 20 -9.40 8.91 2.91
CA ASP A 20 -10.40 8.28 2.04
C ASP A 20 -10.02 6.82 1.77
N LEU A 21 -8.75 6.54 1.41
CA LEU A 21 -8.25 5.16 1.25
C LEU A 21 -8.44 4.33 2.52
N ARG A 22 -8.10 4.90 3.68
CA ARG A 22 -8.26 4.22 4.97
C ARG A 22 -9.72 3.89 5.23
N ASP A 23 -10.63 4.82 5.00
CA ASP A 23 -12.03 4.65 5.33
C ASP A 23 -12.68 3.59 4.42
N GLU A 24 -12.39 3.58 3.11
CA GLU A 24 -12.81 2.52 2.18
C GLU A 24 -12.28 1.13 2.63
N ILE A 25 -11.01 1.05 3.00
CA ILE A 25 -10.40 -0.20 3.49
C ILE A 25 -11.04 -0.65 4.81
N MET A 26 -11.30 0.27 5.74
CA MET A 26 -11.86 -0.06 7.06
C MET A 26 -13.34 -0.44 6.96
N GLU A 27 -14.08 0.08 5.98
CA GLU A 27 -15.45 -0.36 5.70
C GLU A 27 -15.48 -1.81 5.21
N HIS A 28 -14.57 -2.18 4.31
CA HIS A 28 -14.51 -3.53 3.75
C HIS A 28 -13.77 -4.54 4.64
N CYS A 29 -12.71 -4.12 5.31
CA CYS A 29 -11.85 -4.92 6.19
C CYS A 29 -11.67 -4.24 7.56
N PRO A 30 -12.67 -4.28 8.46
CA PRO A 30 -12.65 -3.56 9.74
C PRO A 30 -11.57 -3.99 10.72
N THR A 31 -10.97 -5.16 10.49
CA THR A 31 -9.89 -5.72 11.31
C THR A 31 -8.50 -5.41 10.76
N ALA A 32 -8.38 -4.62 9.69
CA ALA A 32 -7.09 -4.22 9.15
C ALA A 32 -6.29 -3.37 10.16
N ASP A 33 -4.98 -3.61 10.23
CA ASP A 33 -4.01 -2.77 10.93
C ASP A 33 -3.36 -1.83 9.91
N ILE A 34 -3.80 -0.56 9.92
CA ILE A 34 -3.42 0.44 8.90
C ILE A 34 -2.44 1.45 9.49
N VAL A 35 -1.26 1.54 8.88
CA VAL A 35 -0.24 2.55 9.17
C VAL A 35 -0.28 3.62 8.08
N LEU A 36 -0.43 4.88 8.49
CA LEU A 36 -0.35 6.03 7.60
C LEU A 36 1.04 6.65 7.64
N VAL A 37 1.61 6.92 6.47
CA VAL A 37 2.88 7.62 6.29
C VAL A 37 2.65 8.81 5.36
N HIS A 38 2.94 10.02 5.85
CA HIS A 38 2.68 11.26 5.11
C HIS A 38 3.96 11.95 4.60
N ASP A 39 5.12 11.55 5.09
CA ASP A 39 6.40 12.16 4.75
C ASP A 39 7.50 11.12 4.55
N THR A 40 8.61 11.57 3.99
CA THR A 40 9.77 10.75 3.63
C THR A 40 10.68 10.43 4.81
N HIS A 41 10.48 11.09 5.95
CA HIS A 41 11.28 10.89 7.16
C HIS A 41 10.66 9.87 8.11
N ALA A 42 9.42 9.47 7.85
CA ALA A 42 8.75 8.40 8.57
C ALA A 42 9.51 7.08 8.42
N ARG A 43 9.73 6.41 9.55
CA ARG A 43 10.26 5.06 9.55
C ARG A 43 9.17 4.09 9.10
N LEU A 44 9.50 3.24 8.13
CA LEU A 44 8.61 2.13 7.75
C LEU A 44 8.37 1.21 8.96
N PRO A 45 7.14 0.71 9.16
CA PRO A 45 6.82 -0.15 10.29
C PRO A 45 7.64 -1.45 10.27
N GLU A 46 8.01 -1.93 11.45
CA GLU A 46 8.73 -3.20 11.62
C GLU A 46 7.80 -4.39 11.30
N GLY A 47 8.30 -5.41 10.59
CA GLY A 47 7.56 -6.64 10.28
C GLY A 47 6.86 -6.69 8.91
N GLY A 48 7.00 -5.66 8.09
CA GLY A 48 6.45 -5.62 6.72
C GLY A 48 4.94 -5.37 6.68
N ALA A 49 4.40 -5.30 5.47
CA ALA A 49 2.98 -5.10 5.21
C ALA A 49 2.45 -6.24 4.32
N ASP A 50 1.17 -6.53 4.40
CA ASP A 50 0.51 -7.39 3.43
C ASP A 50 0.21 -6.56 2.17
N LEU A 51 -0.29 -5.33 2.34
CA LEU A 51 -0.54 -4.36 1.27
C LEU A 51 0.20 -3.03 1.51
N VAL A 52 0.88 -2.53 0.48
CA VAL A 52 1.41 -1.16 0.44
C VAL A 52 0.67 -0.37 -0.64
N ILE A 53 0.08 0.76 -0.28
CA ILE A 53 -0.43 1.77 -1.22
C ILE A 53 0.52 2.97 -1.18
N TRP A 54 1.14 3.31 -2.31
CA TRP A 54 2.22 4.27 -2.40
C TRP A 54 1.89 5.45 -3.32
N GLY A 55 1.69 6.63 -2.74
CA GLY A 55 1.46 7.91 -3.41
C GLY A 55 2.49 9.01 -3.12
N LEU A 56 3.52 8.75 -2.31
CA LEU A 56 4.64 9.71 -2.08
C LEU A 56 5.44 10.05 -3.35
N GLY A 57 5.29 9.29 -4.43
CA GLY A 57 6.08 9.43 -5.65
C GLY A 57 7.47 8.79 -5.54
N ARG A 58 8.26 8.88 -6.62
CA ARG A 58 9.63 8.34 -6.69
C ARG A 58 10.63 9.32 -7.33
N ALA A 59 10.36 10.62 -7.18
CA ALA A 59 11.12 11.68 -7.84
C ALA A 59 12.57 11.83 -7.32
N THR A 60 12.85 11.39 -6.09
CA THR A 60 14.18 11.46 -5.47
C THR A 60 14.76 10.07 -5.20
N GLU A 61 16.08 9.99 -5.00
CA GLU A 61 16.75 8.73 -4.61
C GLU A 61 16.22 8.22 -3.26
N GLU A 62 16.09 9.09 -2.26
CA GLU A 62 15.50 8.76 -0.95
C GLU A 62 14.10 8.15 -1.07
N LEU A 63 13.23 8.72 -1.92
CA LEU A 63 11.89 8.20 -2.16
C LEU A 63 11.91 6.86 -2.90
N ARG A 64 12.85 6.66 -3.82
CA ARG A 64 13.02 5.38 -4.51
C ARG A 64 13.47 4.29 -3.55
N ASP A 65 14.45 4.59 -2.70
CA ASP A 65 14.97 3.65 -1.70
C ASP A 65 13.88 3.30 -0.68
N LEU A 66 13.11 4.28 -0.23
CA LEU A 66 12.00 4.06 0.71
C LEU A 66 10.89 3.21 0.06
N PHE A 67 10.54 3.50 -1.20
CA PHE A 67 9.60 2.69 -1.98
C PHE A 67 10.08 1.25 -2.12
N ASP A 68 11.33 1.04 -2.53
CA ASP A 68 11.89 -0.29 -2.73
C ASP A 68 12.01 -1.07 -1.42
N ALA A 69 12.34 -0.40 -0.31
CA ALA A 69 12.35 -0.99 1.03
C ALA A 69 10.95 -1.41 1.51
N ALA A 70 9.93 -0.58 1.25
CA ALA A 70 8.53 -0.92 1.57
C ALA A 70 8.05 -2.11 0.72
N ARG A 71 8.24 -2.03 -0.60
CA ARG A 71 7.89 -3.06 -1.57
C ARG A 71 8.54 -4.41 -1.26
N ALA A 72 9.84 -4.43 -0.93
CA ALA A 72 10.57 -5.66 -0.63
C ALA A 72 10.03 -6.42 0.60
N ARG A 73 9.21 -5.75 1.43
CA ARG A 73 8.58 -6.30 2.64
C ARG A 73 7.07 -6.41 2.52
N ALA A 74 6.53 -6.11 1.34
CA ALA A 74 5.12 -6.16 1.02
C ALA A 74 4.79 -7.45 0.27
N MET A 75 3.58 -7.98 0.43
CA MET A 75 3.10 -9.04 -0.46
C MET A 75 2.57 -8.42 -1.75
N ARG A 76 1.78 -7.35 -1.61
CA ARG A 76 1.26 -6.55 -2.72
C ARG A 76 1.68 -5.10 -2.58
N THR A 77 2.06 -4.48 -3.70
CA THR A 77 2.36 -3.05 -3.78
C THR A 77 1.53 -2.41 -4.89
N VAL A 78 0.83 -1.35 -4.53
CA VAL A 78 0.00 -0.53 -5.40
C VAL A 78 0.60 0.87 -5.43
N TYR A 79 0.87 1.37 -6.62
CA TYR A 79 1.35 2.73 -6.86
C TYR A 79 0.17 3.62 -7.23
N LEU A 80 -0.08 4.64 -6.41
CA LEU A 80 -1.14 5.61 -6.62
C LEU A 80 -0.65 6.74 -7.53
N ILE A 81 -1.25 6.83 -8.70
CA ILE A 81 -0.96 7.85 -9.71
C ILE A 81 -1.91 9.02 -9.46
N LEU A 82 -1.38 10.10 -8.89
CA LEU A 82 -2.14 11.33 -8.68
C LEU A 82 -2.38 12.05 -10.01
N ASP A 83 -3.62 12.49 -10.23
CA ASP A 83 -4.02 13.27 -11.40
C ASP A 83 -3.03 14.40 -11.74
N GLY A 84 -2.70 14.51 -13.03
CA GLY A 84 -1.75 15.51 -13.54
C GLY A 84 -0.27 15.15 -13.39
N ARG A 85 0.09 14.04 -12.73
CA ARG A 85 1.44 13.47 -12.81
C ARG A 85 1.52 12.48 -13.96
N ARG A 86 2.60 12.54 -14.74
CA ARG A 86 2.84 11.56 -15.82
C ARG A 86 2.92 10.15 -15.21
N SER A 87 2.10 9.24 -15.71
CA SER A 87 2.11 7.81 -15.35
C SER A 87 3.30 7.03 -15.93
N ASP A 88 4.23 7.73 -16.59
CA ASP A 88 5.35 7.18 -17.36
C ASP A 88 6.54 6.78 -16.48
N GLU A 89 6.39 6.74 -15.15
CA GLU A 89 7.42 6.12 -14.32
C GLU A 89 7.48 4.61 -14.62
N ASP A 90 8.66 4.16 -15.04
CA ASP A 90 9.02 2.75 -15.13
C ASP A 90 8.96 2.13 -13.72
N LEU A 91 7.79 1.56 -13.39
CA LEU A 91 7.59 0.84 -12.15
C LEU A 91 8.19 -0.57 -12.25
N PRO A 92 8.79 -1.08 -11.16
CA PRO A 92 9.24 -2.47 -11.13
C PRO A 92 8.12 -3.46 -11.42
N VAL A 93 8.47 -4.61 -12.00
CA VAL A 93 7.53 -5.72 -12.23
C VAL A 93 6.86 -6.13 -10.91
N GLY A 94 5.55 -6.42 -10.98
CA GLY A 94 4.73 -6.83 -9.83
C GLY A 94 4.16 -5.66 -9.02
N VAL A 95 4.38 -4.41 -9.44
CA VAL A 95 3.73 -3.24 -8.86
C VAL A 95 2.45 -2.94 -9.63
N TRP A 96 1.34 -2.87 -8.92
CA TRP A 96 0.02 -2.52 -9.46
C TRP A 96 -0.13 -1.00 -9.54
N LYS A 97 -0.98 -0.50 -10.43
CA LYS A 97 -1.26 0.93 -10.60
C LYS A 97 -2.71 1.19 -10.24
N MET A 98 -2.95 2.27 -9.51
CA MET A 98 -4.29 2.81 -9.23
C MET A 98 -4.24 4.32 -9.45
N HIS A 99 -5.28 4.93 -9.99
CA HIS A 99 -5.33 6.37 -10.25
C HIS A 99 -6.06 7.09 -9.10
N SER A 100 -5.70 8.35 -8.83
CA SER A 100 -6.48 9.25 -7.99
C SER A 100 -7.11 10.34 -8.88
N PRO A 101 -8.44 10.53 -8.86
CA PRO A 101 -9.41 9.88 -7.97
C PRO A 101 -9.53 8.37 -8.23
N PHE A 102 -9.68 7.58 -7.16
CA PHE A 102 -9.82 6.13 -7.21
C PHE A 102 -11.28 5.72 -7.02
N ASP A 103 -11.67 4.59 -7.60
CA ASP A 103 -12.94 3.94 -7.31
C ASP A 103 -12.79 3.01 -6.10
N ALA A 104 -13.81 2.96 -5.23
CA ALA A 104 -13.81 2.09 -4.05
C ALA A 104 -13.59 0.61 -4.42
N SER A 105 -14.12 0.17 -5.57
CA SER A 105 -13.92 -1.21 -6.06
C SER A 105 -12.45 -1.55 -6.32
N ASP A 106 -11.64 -0.60 -6.81
CA ASP A 106 -10.22 -0.85 -7.08
C ASP A 106 -9.43 -1.07 -5.78
N VAL A 107 -9.79 -0.31 -4.74
CA VAL A 107 -9.23 -0.46 -3.40
C VAL A 107 -9.59 -1.83 -2.83
N ILE A 108 -10.87 -2.21 -2.93
CA ILE A 108 -11.40 -3.48 -2.42
C ILE A 108 -10.75 -4.67 -3.14
N ASP A 109 -10.59 -4.63 -4.46
CA ASP A 109 -9.95 -5.71 -5.23
C ASP A 109 -8.52 -5.98 -4.75
N HIS A 110 -7.79 -4.94 -4.37
CA HIS A 110 -6.44 -5.09 -3.82
C HIS A 110 -6.42 -5.64 -2.39
N VAL A 111 -7.41 -5.27 -1.56
CA VAL A 111 -7.60 -5.84 -0.22
C VAL A 111 -7.95 -7.32 -0.33
N ASP A 112 -8.91 -7.68 -1.19
CA ASP A 112 -9.36 -9.05 -1.38
C ASP A 112 -8.25 -9.96 -1.91
N ALA A 113 -7.42 -9.48 -2.83
CA ALA A 113 -6.26 -10.24 -3.31
C ALA A 113 -5.29 -10.60 -2.17
N CYS A 114 -5.09 -9.71 -1.19
CA CYS A 114 -4.27 -10.00 -0.02
C CYS A 114 -4.96 -10.93 0.99
N LEU A 115 -6.30 -10.96 1.02
CA LEU A 115 -7.09 -11.85 1.88
C LEU A 115 -7.24 -13.26 1.31
N SER A 116 -7.39 -13.41 0.00
CA SER A 116 -7.91 -14.64 -0.62
C SER A 116 -6.86 -15.72 -0.86
N SER A 117 -5.57 -15.40 -1.02
CA SER A 117 -4.62 -16.41 -1.52
C SER A 117 -3.16 -16.23 -1.09
N GLU A 118 -2.65 -15.01 -0.98
CA GLU A 118 -1.20 -14.83 -0.77
C GLU A 118 -0.78 -15.02 0.71
N ARG A 119 -1.72 -14.86 1.66
CA ARG A 119 -1.40 -14.81 3.10
C ARG A 119 -1.18 -16.17 3.74
N ALA A 120 -1.78 -17.21 3.18
CA ALA A 120 -1.59 -18.58 3.63
C ALA A 120 -0.21 -19.15 3.23
N GLU A 121 0.46 -18.54 2.24
CA GLU A 121 1.73 -19.02 1.69
C GLU A 121 2.97 -18.36 2.34
N ARG A 122 2.78 -17.36 3.19
CA ARG A 122 3.86 -16.69 3.90
C ARG A 122 4.26 -17.56 5.11
N PRO A 123 5.42 -18.23 5.11
CA PRO A 123 5.85 -19.00 6.28
C PRO A 123 5.97 -18.04 7.46
N ALA A 124 5.35 -18.40 8.58
CA ALA A 124 5.54 -17.70 9.84
C ALA A 124 7.05 -17.63 10.12
N ARG A 125 7.66 -16.47 9.89
CA ARG A 125 9.07 -16.26 10.23
C ARG A 125 9.14 -16.20 11.75
N ILE A 126 9.67 -17.28 12.31
CA ILE A 126 10.06 -17.48 13.72
C ILE A 126 11.22 -16.55 14.07
#